data_AF-A0A2D3VQB6-F1
#
_entry.id   AF-A0A2D3VQB6-F1
#
_cell.length_a   1.000
_cell.length_b   1.000
_cell.length_c   1.000
_cell.angle_alpha   90.00
_cell.angle_beta   90.00
_cell.angle_gamma   90.00
#
_symmetry.space_group_name_H-M   'P 1'
#
loop_
_entity.id
_entity.type
_entity.pdbx_description
1 polymer ?
#
loop_
_entity_poly.entity_id
_entity_poly.type
_entity_poly.pdbx_seq_one_letter_code
_entity_poly.pdbx_strand_id
1 'polypeptide(L)'
;MLFVSLLNLHATTFYNDAIQNKQEQKIEISKAFRESVNDANDIVKRGEYYKILKYKSDTLSIIEQLKLLNISQENRQTIHDDIVLYFELINNISSKLQEKAPKLQEHHKTVIESSHNIDKRIAAIGLSELSQNWYEINNIKNNFIRNPNEKLEEAFHTRLTAMTTIITELYLNEEQEKPLFQYLNGYENYFKELSAAYSSAEYKNLKKIKPLSYKIKAQLEFLAPYN
;
A
#
# COMPACT_ATOMS: atom_id res chain seq x y z
N MET A 1 52.46 -18.42 -29.55
CA MET A 1 51.49 -17.30 -29.43
C MET A 1 50.03 -17.72 -29.23
N LEU A 2 49.63 -18.99 -29.40
CA LEU A 2 48.23 -19.42 -29.24
C LEU A 2 47.73 -19.60 -27.78
N PHE A 3 48.63 -19.75 -26.80
CA PHE A 3 48.24 -19.96 -25.40
C PHE A 3 47.76 -18.69 -24.67
N VAL A 4 48.21 -17.50 -25.11
CA VAL A 4 47.86 -16.23 -24.46
C VAL A 4 46.44 -15.77 -24.84
N SER A 5 45.94 -16.13 -26.03
CA SER A 5 44.59 -15.73 -26.45
C SER A 5 43.47 -16.58 -25.82
N LEU A 6 43.72 -17.86 -25.53
CA LEU A 6 42.76 -18.76 -24.86
C LEU A 6 42.57 -18.41 -23.38
N LEU A 7 43.66 -18.03 -22.68
CA LEU A 7 43.63 -17.54 -21.30
C LEU A 7 42.87 -16.20 -21.19
N ASN A 8 43.06 -15.29 -22.15
CA ASN A 8 42.33 -14.03 -22.18
C ASN A 8 40.83 -14.21 -22.49
N LEU A 9 40.45 -15.16 -23.36
CA LEU A 9 39.05 -15.48 -23.61
C LEU A 9 38.36 -16.09 -22.39
N HIS A 10 39.00 -17.06 -21.72
CA HIS A 10 38.43 -17.65 -20.50
C HIS A 10 38.31 -16.62 -19.38
N ALA A 11 39.34 -15.81 -19.13
CA ALA A 11 39.30 -14.78 -18.10
C ALA A 11 38.22 -13.71 -18.36
N THR A 12 38.00 -13.31 -19.61
CA THR A 12 36.92 -12.37 -19.98
C THR A 12 35.53 -13.00 -19.85
N THR A 13 35.37 -14.29 -20.18
CA THR A 13 34.08 -14.99 -20.02
C THR A 13 33.70 -15.14 -18.54
N PHE A 14 34.63 -15.60 -17.70
CA PHE A 14 34.42 -15.70 -16.24
C PHE A 14 34.18 -14.34 -15.58
N TYR A 15 34.85 -13.29 -16.06
CA TYR A 15 34.64 -11.93 -15.56
C TYR A 15 33.26 -11.37 -15.94
N ASN A 16 32.81 -11.62 -17.17
CA ASN A 16 31.49 -11.23 -17.63
C ASN A 16 30.38 -12.00 -16.90
N ASP A 17 30.53 -13.30 -16.69
CA ASP A 17 29.58 -14.12 -15.93
C ASP A 17 29.48 -13.66 -14.46
N ALA A 18 30.61 -13.29 -13.84
CA ALA A 18 30.63 -12.79 -12.46
C ALA A 18 30.03 -11.37 -12.33
N ILE A 19 30.13 -10.53 -13.36
CA ILE A 19 29.47 -9.21 -13.39
C ILE A 19 27.97 -9.37 -13.60
N GLN A 20 27.58 -10.25 -14.53
CA GLN A 20 26.18 -10.50 -14.86
C GLN A 20 25.42 -11.10 -13.66
N ASN A 21 26.00 -12.09 -12.99
CA ASN A 21 25.42 -12.70 -11.78
C ASN A 21 25.29 -11.68 -10.62
N LYS A 22 26.22 -10.72 -10.51
CA LYS A 22 26.14 -9.61 -9.52
C LYS A 22 25.04 -8.59 -9.87
N GLN A 23 24.79 -8.32 -11.14
CA GLN A 23 23.69 -7.45 -11.55
C GLN A 23 22.34 -8.14 -11.34
N GLU A 24 22.23 -9.42 -11.66
CA GLU A 24 21.02 -10.24 -11.46
C GLU A 24 20.61 -10.29 -9.97
N GLN A 25 21.54 -10.53 -9.05
CA GLN A 25 21.27 -10.53 -7.59
C GLN A 25 20.73 -9.19 -7.08
N LYS A 26 21.23 -8.07 -7.62
CA LYS A 26 20.78 -6.74 -7.21
C LYS A 26 19.41 -6.39 -7.77
N ILE A 27 19.12 -6.81 -9.01
CA ILE A 27 17.78 -6.69 -9.62
C ILE A 27 16.76 -7.51 -8.82
N GLU A 28 17.15 -8.70 -8.38
CA GLU A 28 16.30 -9.59 -7.57
C GLU A 28 15.91 -8.96 -6.23
N ILE A 29 16.87 -8.38 -5.48
CA ILE A 29 16.59 -7.69 -4.21
C ILE A 29 15.66 -6.49 -4.42
N SER A 30 15.89 -5.69 -5.47
CA SER A 30 15.03 -4.53 -5.78
C SER A 30 13.60 -4.97 -6.10
N LYS A 31 13.44 -6.06 -6.87
CA LYS A 31 12.14 -6.66 -7.16
C LYS A 31 11.46 -7.19 -5.90
N ALA A 32 12.19 -7.96 -5.09
CA ALA A 32 11.68 -8.50 -3.83
C ALA A 32 11.21 -7.38 -2.88
N PHE A 33 11.97 -6.28 -2.77
CA PHE A 33 11.56 -5.14 -1.97
C PHE A 33 10.29 -4.47 -2.50
N ARG A 34 10.14 -4.34 -3.84
CA ARG A 34 8.90 -3.82 -4.44
C ARG A 34 7.70 -4.71 -4.11
N GLU A 35 7.87 -6.03 -4.13
CA GLU A 35 6.82 -6.99 -3.74
C GLU A 35 6.47 -6.88 -2.25
N SER A 36 7.48 -6.79 -1.37
CA SER A 36 7.30 -6.51 0.07
C SER A 36 6.50 -5.22 0.32
N VAL A 37 6.78 -4.16 -0.43
CA VAL A 37 6.02 -2.90 -0.36
C VAL A 37 4.57 -3.07 -0.82
N ASN A 38 4.31 -3.92 -1.81
CA ASN A 38 2.94 -4.21 -2.24
C ASN A 38 2.18 -4.98 -1.15
N ASP A 39 2.79 -6.02 -0.57
CA ASP A 39 2.18 -6.77 0.54
C ASP A 39 1.92 -5.86 1.75
N ALA A 40 2.86 -4.99 2.11
CA ALA A 40 2.67 -4.00 3.16
C ALA A 40 1.50 -3.05 2.87
N ASN A 41 1.36 -2.57 1.63
CA ASN A 41 0.23 -1.74 1.22
C ASN A 41 -1.11 -2.49 1.36
N ASP A 42 -1.13 -3.77 1.05
CA ASP A 42 -2.35 -4.59 1.09
C ASP A 42 -2.79 -4.85 2.53
N ILE A 43 -1.82 -5.12 3.40
CA ILE A 43 -2.06 -5.22 4.85
C ILE A 43 -2.59 -3.88 5.39
N VAL A 44 -1.90 -2.77 5.10
CA VAL A 44 -2.21 -1.46 5.70
C VAL A 44 -3.51 -0.88 5.17
N LYS A 45 -3.75 -0.95 3.86
CA LYS A 45 -4.87 -0.25 3.21
C LYS A 45 -6.10 -1.12 3.02
N ARG A 46 -5.94 -2.44 2.97
CA ARG A 46 -7.01 -3.39 2.63
C ARG A 46 -7.25 -4.43 3.70
N GLY A 47 -6.50 -4.41 4.80
CA GLY A 47 -6.65 -5.36 5.90
C GLY A 47 -6.31 -6.80 5.52
N GLU A 48 -5.48 -7.02 4.50
CA GLU A 48 -5.11 -8.36 4.03
C GLU A 48 -4.13 -9.07 4.99
N TYR A 49 -4.56 -9.32 6.23
CA TYR A 49 -3.71 -9.80 7.34
C TYR A 49 -3.09 -11.17 7.09
N TYR A 50 -3.69 -11.98 6.21
CA TYR A 50 -3.11 -13.26 5.78
C TYR A 50 -1.73 -13.09 5.11
N LYS A 51 -1.40 -11.89 4.59
CA LYS A 51 -0.09 -11.58 3.99
C LYS A 51 1.01 -11.26 5.01
N ILE A 52 0.69 -11.06 6.29
CA ILE A 52 1.67 -10.63 7.31
C ILE A 52 2.85 -11.60 7.41
N LEU A 53 2.59 -12.92 7.40
CA LEU A 53 3.66 -13.92 7.50
C LEU A 53 4.59 -13.91 6.28
N LYS A 54 4.01 -13.82 5.07
CA LYS A 54 4.77 -13.69 3.83
C LYS A 54 5.61 -12.42 3.82
N TYR A 55 5.00 -11.27 4.11
CA TYR A 55 5.69 -9.98 4.24
C TYR A 55 6.91 -10.06 5.17
N LYS A 56 6.74 -10.71 6.34
CA LYS A 56 7.82 -10.88 7.31
C LYS A 56 8.95 -11.76 6.77
N SER A 57 8.60 -12.91 6.21
CA SER A 57 9.57 -13.83 5.62
C SER A 57 10.36 -13.18 4.49
N ASP A 58 9.67 -12.50 3.57
CA ASP A 58 10.29 -11.86 2.40
C ASP A 58 11.21 -10.71 2.82
N THR A 59 10.79 -9.89 3.78
CA THR A 59 11.61 -8.77 4.28
C THR A 59 12.87 -9.27 5.00
N LEU A 60 12.78 -10.35 5.78
CA LEU A 60 13.95 -10.99 6.38
C LEU A 60 14.87 -11.60 5.32
N SER A 61 14.31 -12.23 4.27
CA SER A 61 15.11 -12.74 3.15
C SER A 61 15.87 -11.63 2.45
N ILE A 62 15.25 -10.48 2.20
CA ILE A 62 15.90 -9.29 1.64
C ILE A 62 17.08 -8.84 2.51
N ILE A 63 16.92 -8.81 3.84
CA ILE A 63 17.99 -8.44 4.78
C ILE A 63 19.17 -9.43 4.68
N GLU A 64 18.91 -10.73 4.57
CA GLU A 64 19.98 -11.72 4.41
C GLU A 64 20.68 -11.60 3.05
N GLN A 65 19.92 -11.42 1.96
CA GLN A 65 20.50 -11.21 0.63
C GLN A 65 21.36 -9.94 0.57
N LEU A 66 20.99 -8.88 1.29
CA LEU A 66 21.78 -7.65 1.39
C LEU A 66 23.20 -7.89 1.93
N LYS A 67 23.38 -8.87 2.82
CA LYS A 67 24.70 -9.23 3.38
C LYS A 67 25.62 -9.85 2.33
N LEU A 68 25.04 -10.52 1.34
CA LEU A 68 25.77 -11.18 0.25
C LEU A 68 26.20 -10.18 -0.86
N LEU A 69 25.63 -8.98 -0.86
CA LEU A 69 25.98 -7.97 -1.85
C LEU A 69 27.40 -7.45 -1.68
N ASN A 70 28.14 -7.41 -2.79
CA ASN A 70 29.47 -6.79 -2.87
C ASN A 70 29.35 -5.25 -3.00
N ILE A 71 29.01 -4.59 -1.89
CA ILE A 71 28.87 -3.13 -1.74
C ILE A 71 29.68 -2.65 -0.52
N SER A 72 29.91 -1.33 -0.41
CA SER A 72 30.60 -0.77 0.76
C SER A 72 29.84 -1.08 2.06
N GLN A 73 30.59 -1.26 3.16
CA GLN A 73 30.01 -1.53 4.47
C GLN A 73 29.04 -0.43 4.91
N GLU A 74 29.39 0.84 4.65
CA GLU A 74 28.55 2.01 4.94
C GLU A 74 27.20 1.96 4.19
N ASN A 75 27.23 1.68 2.88
CA ASN A 75 25.99 1.58 2.09
C ASN A 75 25.13 0.40 2.54
N ARG A 76 25.77 -0.75 2.82
CA ARG A 76 25.06 -1.93 3.34
C ARG A 76 24.36 -1.61 4.65
N GLN A 77 25.07 -0.99 5.59
CA GLN A 77 24.52 -0.64 6.90
C GLN A 77 23.35 0.34 6.76
N THR A 78 23.50 1.37 5.93
CA THR A 78 22.45 2.36 5.71
C THR A 78 21.17 1.74 5.17
N ILE A 79 21.28 0.89 4.14
CA ILE A 79 20.12 0.22 3.54
C ILE A 79 19.50 -0.77 4.52
N HIS A 80 20.33 -1.53 5.23
CA HIS A 80 19.89 -2.45 6.28
C HIS A 80 19.03 -1.72 7.32
N ASP A 81 19.53 -0.61 7.88
CA ASP A 81 18.86 0.12 8.94
C ASP A 81 17.54 0.74 8.45
N ASP A 82 17.50 1.24 7.22
CA ASP A 82 16.27 1.73 6.60
C ASP A 82 15.23 0.61 6.41
N ILE A 83 15.65 -0.59 5.97
CA ILE A 83 14.76 -1.76 5.81
C ILE A 83 14.26 -2.25 7.16
N VAL A 84 15.11 -2.32 8.18
CA VAL A 84 14.72 -2.70 9.56
C VAL A 84 13.71 -1.70 10.12
N LEU A 85 13.96 -0.41 9.98
CA LEU A 85 13.02 0.63 10.41
C LEU A 85 11.67 0.49 9.67
N TYR A 86 11.69 0.22 8.37
CA TYR A 86 10.48 -0.02 7.58
C TYR A 86 9.72 -1.24 8.08
N PHE A 87 10.44 -2.33 8.33
CA PHE A 87 9.91 -3.59 8.84
C PHE A 87 9.22 -3.43 10.21
N GLU A 88 9.89 -2.81 11.17
CA GLU A 88 9.35 -2.54 12.50
C GLU A 88 8.07 -1.68 12.42
N LEU A 89 8.09 -0.66 11.57
CA LEU A 89 6.98 0.25 11.41
C LEU A 89 5.75 -0.47 10.82
N ILE A 90 5.92 -1.28 9.78
CA ILE A 90 4.81 -2.09 9.23
C ILE A 90 4.34 -3.14 10.23
N ASN A 91 5.23 -3.78 10.99
CA ASN A 91 4.84 -4.76 12.02
C ASN A 91 4.00 -4.14 13.13
N ASN A 92 4.40 -2.97 13.62
CA ASN A 92 3.63 -2.25 14.63
C ASN A 92 2.23 -1.90 14.08
N ILE A 93 2.19 -1.26 12.90
CA ILE A 93 0.94 -0.84 12.26
C ILE A 93 0.03 -2.03 11.95
N SER A 94 0.56 -3.12 11.42
CA SER A 94 -0.21 -4.33 11.09
C SER A 94 -0.78 -5.02 12.32
N SER A 95 -0.04 -5.07 13.44
CA SER A 95 -0.57 -5.60 14.69
C SER A 95 -1.75 -4.78 15.23
N LYS A 96 -1.67 -3.44 15.16
CA LYS A 96 -2.74 -2.54 15.58
C LYS A 96 -3.94 -2.60 14.65
N LEU A 97 -3.71 -2.67 13.35
CA LEU A 97 -4.77 -2.88 12.35
C LEU A 97 -5.51 -4.19 12.62
N GLN A 98 -4.80 -5.29 12.83
CA GLN A 98 -5.42 -6.59 13.09
C GLN A 98 -6.23 -6.59 14.39
N GLU A 99 -5.74 -5.91 15.43
CA GLU A 99 -6.42 -5.80 16.73
C GLU A 99 -7.66 -4.89 16.66
N LYS A 100 -7.54 -3.72 16.02
CA LYS A 100 -8.58 -2.67 16.05
C LYS A 100 -9.52 -2.69 14.87
N ALA A 101 -9.13 -3.29 13.75
CA ALA A 101 -9.93 -3.38 12.54
C ALA A 101 -9.96 -4.78 11.91
N PRO A 102 -10.34 -5.83 12.67
CA PRO A 102 -10.30 -7.21 12.19
C PRO A 102 -11.16 -7.46 10.95
N LYS A 103 -12.20 -6.65 10.72
CA LYS A 103 -13.13 -6.74 9.59
C LYS A 103 -12.78 -5.84 8.42
N LEU A 104 -11.64 -5.14 8.44
CA LEU A 104 -11.26 -4.19 7.40
C LEU A 104 -11.28 -4.82 5.99
N GLN A 105 -10.78 -6.05 5.85
CA GLN A 105 -10.78 -6.76 4.57
C GLN A 105 -12.20 -7.08 4.08
N GLU A 106 -13.06 -7.54 4.99
CA GLU A 106 -14.45 -7.86 4.70
C GLU A 106 -15.18 -6.61 4.22
N HIS A 107 -15.14 -5.52 5.00
CA HIS A 107 -15.79 -4.26 4.61
C HIS A 107 -15.20 -3.66 3.33
N HIS A 108 -13.88 -3.75 3.13
CA HIS A 108 -13.23 -3.31 1.89
C HIS A 108 -13.76 -4.08 0.67
N LYS A 109 -13.89 -5.40 0.77
CA LYS A 109 -14.48 -6.24 -0.30
C LYS A 109 -15.93 -5.88 -0.54
N THR A 110 -16.75 -5.77 0.51
CA THR A 110 -18.16 -5.39 0.41
C THR A 110 -18.34 -4.06 -0.33
N VAL A 111 -17.52 -3.06 -0.01
CA VAL A 111 -17.54 -1.76 -0.69
C VAL A 111 -17.15 -1.91 -2.16
N ILE A 112 -16.08 -2.63 -2.49
CA ILE A 112 -15.65 -2.83 -3.88
C ILE A 112 -16.70 -3.58 -4.69
N GLU A 113 -17.21 -4.70 -4.18
CA GLU A 113 -18.22 -5.53 -4.84
C GLU A 113 -19.52 -4.74 -5.07
N SER A 114 -19.88 -3.88 -4.12
CA SER A 114 -21.09 -3.05 -4.22
C SER A 114 -20.85 -1.75 -5.02
N SER A 115 -19.60 -1.38 -5.32
CA SER A 115 -19.24 -0.10 -5.95
C SER A 115 -19.66 -0.01 -7.42
N HIS A 116 -19.77 -1.15 -8.12
CA HIS A 116 -19.98 -1.16 -9.57
C HIS A 116 -21.33 -0.55 -10.00
N ASN A 117 -22.26 -0.38 -9.05
CA ASN A 117 -23.60 0.15 -9.32
C ASN A 117 -23.89 1.48 -8.63
N ILE A 118 -23.07 1.95 -7.69
CA ILE A 118 -23.39 3.16 -6.92
C ILE A 118 -23.31 4.41 -7.81
N ASP A 119 -22.28 4.53 -8.64
CA ASP A 119 -22.10 5.66 -9.56
C ASP A 119 -23.29 5.77 -10.52
N LYS A 120 -23.76 4.64 -11.05
CA LYS A 120 -24.92 4.57 -11.94
C LYS A 120 -26.21 4.96 -11.22
N ARG A 121 -26.40 4.49 -9.99
CA ARG A 121 -27.58 4.80 -9.17
C ARG A 121 -27.63 6.28 -8.81
N ILE A 122 -26.50 6.86 -8.40
CA ILE A 122 -26.39 8.28 -8.10
C ILE A 122 -26.61 9.13 -9.36
N ALA A 123 -26.04 8.74 -10.50
CA ALA A 123 -26.27 9.42 -11.77
C ALA A 123 -27.74 9.33 -12.23
N ALA A 124 -28.40 8.19 -12.03
CA ALA A 124 -29.79 7.98 -12.43
C ALA A 124 -30.80 8.85 -11.66
N ILE A 125 -30.45 9.33 -10.46
CA ILE A 125 -31.25 10.30 -9.71
C ILE A 125 -31.27 11.66 -10.42
N GLY A 126 -30.21 11.99 -11.16
CA GLY A 126 -30.12 13.25 -11.93
C GLY A 126 -29.85 14.49 -11.07
N LEU A 127 -29.62 14.35 -9.76
CA LEU A 127 -29.26 15.46 -8.88
C LEU A 127 -27.75 15.69 -8.88
N SER A 128 -27.32 16.84 -9.41
CA SER A 128 -25.90 17.21 -9.51
C SER A 128 -25.21 17.28 -8.14
N GLU A 129 -25.92 17.79 -7.13
CA GLU A 129 -25.41 17.89 -5.75
C GLU A 129 -25.05 16.53 -5.16
N LEU A 130 -25.87 15.50 -5.40
CA LEU A 130 -25.59 14.14 -4.92
C LEU A 130 -24.37 13.54 -5.60
N SER A 131 -24.23 13.76 -6.91
CA SER A 131 -23.05 13.34 -7.68
C SER A 131 -21.77 14.04 -7.21
N GLN A 132 -21.85 15.34 -6.91
CA GLN A 132 -20.73 16.10 -6.38
C GLN A 132 -20.32 15.62 -4.98
N ASN A 133 -21.27 15.44 -4.05
CA ASN A 133 -20.97 14.93 -2.72
C ASN A 133 -20.35 13.52 -2.78
N TRP A 134 -20.82 12.67 -3.70
CA TRP A 134 -20.24 11.35 -3.93
C TRP A 134 -18.80 11.38 -4.45
N TYR A 135 -18.50 12.29 -5.38
CA TYR A 135 -17.13 12.51 -5.83
C TYR A 135 -16.23 13.01 -4.69
N GLU A 136 -16.72 13.97 -3.90
CA GLU A 136 -15.98 14.56 -2.78
C GLU A 136 -15.69 13.53 -1.67
N ILE A 137 -16.66 12.71 -1.27
CA ILE A 137 -16.46 11.70 -0.22
C ILE A 137 -15.44 10.63 -0.66
N ASN A 138 -15.42 10.25 -1.95
CA ASN A 138 -14.40 9.37 -2.51
C ASN A 138 -13.00 10.00 -2.46
N ASN A 139 -12.91 11.28 -2.81
CA ASN A 139 -11.65 12.01 -2.73
C ASN A 139 -11.14 12.13 -1.29
N ILE A 140 -12.02 12.41 -0.34
CA ILE A 140 -11.68 12.45 1.09
C ILE A 140 -11.13 11.09 1.53
N LYS A 141 -11.84 9.99 1.24
CA LYS A 141 -11.37 8.63 1.57
C LYS A 141 -10.03 8.30 0.95
N ASN A 142 -9.84 8.62 -0.34
CA ASN A 142 -8.57 8.36 -1.03
C ASN A 142 -7.42 9.19 -0.43
N ASN A 143 -7.69 10.43 -0.03
CA ASN A 143 -6.73 11.28 0.65
C ASN A 143 -6.43 10.79 2.07
N PHE A 144 -7.42 10.29 2.78
CA PHE A 144 -7.25 9.71 4.11
C PHE A 144 -6.33 8.48 4.06
N ILE A 145 -6.53 7.58 3.09
CA ILE A 145 -5.64 6.42 2.86
C ILE A 145 -4.19 6.86 2.59
N ARG A 146 -3.99 8.00 1.92
CA ARG A 146 -2.65 8.51 1.54
C ARG A 146 -1.95 9.28 2.66
N ASN A 147 -2.71 10.09 3.42
CA ASN A 147 -2.20 11.01 4.42
C ASN A 147 -3.24 11.16 5.55
N PRO A 148 -3.37 10.15 6.42
CA PRO A 148 -4.45 10.13 7.40
C PRO A 148 -4.30 11.23 8.44
N ASN A 149 -5.43 11.83 8.82
CA ASN A 149 -5.54 12.88 9.84
C ASN A 149 -7.01 13.09 10.23
N GLU A 150 -7.23 13.65 11.41
CA GLU A 150 -8.55 13.90 12.00
C GLU A 150 -9.43 14.81 11.14
N LYS A 151 -8.84 15.82 10.49
CA LYS A 151 -9.58 16.74 9.61
C LYS A 151 -10.24 16.01 8.43
N LEU A 152 -9.57 15.02 7.85
CA LEU A 152 -10.14 14.22 6.76
C LEU A 152 -11.21 13.24 7.26
N GLU A 153 -11.08 12.74 8.49
CA GLU A 153 -12.11 11.91 9.13
C GLU A 153 -13.39 12.71 9.39
N GLU A 154 -13.27 13.90 10.00
CA GLU A 154 -14.41 14.81 10.21
C GLU A 154 -15.06 15.22 8.89
N ALA A 155 -14.25 15.54 7.87
CA ALA A 155 -14.76 15.87 6.54
C ALA A 155 -15.52 14.70 5.91
N PHE A 156 -15.06 13.45 6.11
CA PHE A 156 -15.75 12.26 5.61
C PHE A 156 -17.13 12.13 6.26
N HIS A 157 -17.21 12.21 7.59
CA HIS A 157 -18.48 12.10 8.31
C HIS A 157 -19.46 13.21 7.95
N THR A 158 -18.97 14.44 7.79
CA THR A 158 -19.77 15.59 7.34
C THR A 158 -20.37 15.33 5.96
N ARG A 159 -19.55 14.87 5.00
CA ARG A 159 -20.01 14.57 3.64
C ARG A 159 -20.94 13.38 3.57
N LEU A 160 -20.67 12.33 4.34
CA LEU A 160 -21.56 11.17 4.43
C LEU A 160 -22.94 11.58 4.96
N THR A 161 -22.97 12.36 6.04
CA THR A 161 -24.22 12.88 6.62
C THR A 161 -24.99 13.71 5.61
N ALA A 162 -24.31 14.62 4.90
CA ALA A 162 -24.95 15.43 3.86
C ALA A 162 -25.56 14.56 2.75
N MET A 163 -24.85 13.53 2.28
CA MET A 163 -25.41 12.59 1.30
C MET A 163 -26.64 11.85 1.81
N THR A 164 -26.58 11.36 3.06
CA THR A 164 -27.70 10.66 3.69
C THR A 164 -28.92 11.57 3.80
N THR A 165 -28.73 12.83 4.21
CA THR A 165 -29.82 13.83 4.27
C THR A 165 -30.42 14.07 2.89
N ILE A 166 -29.60 14.34 1.87
CA ILE A 166 -30.09 14.56 0.49
C ILE A 166 -30.90 13.36 0.00
N ILE A 167 -30.40 12.14 0.18
CA ILE A 167 -31.12 10.93 -0.27
C ILE A 167 -32.46 10.79 0.45
N THR A 168 -32.49 11.05 1.76
CA THR A 168 -33.72 11.01 2.57
C THR A 168 -34.74 12.05 2.08
N GLU A 169 -34.28 13.27 1.77
CA GLU A 169 -35.14 14.38 1.34
C GLU A 169 -35.64 14.26 -0.11
N LEU A 170 -35.05 13.35 -0.90
CA LEU A 170 -35.52 13.06 -2.25
C LEU A 170 -36.78 12.20 -2.29
N TYR A 171 -37.19 11.59 -1.15
CA TYR A 171 -38.36 10.71 -1.06
C TYR A 171 -38.39 9.65 -2.18
N LEU A 172 -37.23 9.05 -2.45
CA LEU A 172 -37.09 8.00 -3.45
C LEU A 172 -37.93 6.78 -3.05
N ASN A 173 -38.33 5.96 -4.03
CA ASN A 173 -38.99 4.70 -3.72
C ASN A 173 -38.00 3.70 -3.08
N GLU A 174 -38.51 2.67 -2.39
CA GLU A 174 -37.67 1.70 -1.66
C GLU A 174 -36.65 1.00 -2.60
N GLU A 175 -37.03 0.72 -3.84
CA GLU A 175 -36.16 0.06 -4.83
C GLU A 175 -34.93 0.91 -5.23
N GLN A 176 -35.08 2.23 -5.19
CA GLN A 176 -34.01 3.20 -5.45
C GLN A 176 -33.22 3.52 -4.18
N GLU A 177 -33.92 3.76 -3.07
CA GLU A 177 -33.36 4.26 -1.82
C GLU A 177 -32.55 3.19 -1.07
N LYS A 178 -33.12 2.00 -0.89
CA LYS A 178 -32.54 0.94 -0.06
C LYS A 178 -31.14 0.52 -0.52
N PRO A 179 -30.87 0.33 -1.83
CA PRO A 179 -29.52 0.01 -2.29
C PRO A 179 -28.51 1.15 -2.05
N LEU A 180 -28.94 2.42 -2.07
CA LEU A 180 -28.05 3.55 -1.78
C LEU A 180 -27.63 3.53 -0.31
N PHE A 181 -28.59 3.38 0.62
CA PHE A 181 -28.28 3.31 2.04
C PHE A 181 -27.51 2.06 2.42
N GLN A 182 -27.81 0.90 1.83
CA GLN A 182 -26.99 -0.30 2.02
C GLN A 182 -25.53 -0.05 1.64
N TYR A 183 -25.30 0.62 0.51
CA TYR A 183 -23.96 0.98 0.10
C TYR A 183 -23.30 2.00 1.05
N LEU A 184 -23.99 3.10 1.39
CA LEU A 184 -23.46 4.13 2.27
C LEU A 184 -23.12 3.60 3.66
N ASN A 185 -23.97 2.72 4.23
CA ASN A 185 -23.71 2.06 5.50
C ASN A 185 -22.49 1.14 5.43
N GLY A 186 -22.35 0.38 4.33
CA GLY A 186 -21.13 -0.43 4.09
C GLY A 186 -19.88 0.44 3.97
N TYR A 187 -20.00 1.59 3.30
CA TYR A 187 -18.93 2.54 3.11
C TYR A 187 -18.51 3.23 4.41
N GLU A 188 -19.48 3.57 5.27
CA GLU A 188 -19.26 4.07 6.62
C GLU A 188 -18.53 3.03 7.49
N ASN A 189 -19.01 1.79 7.50
CA ASN A 189 -18.38 0.70 8.25
C ASN A 189 -16.93 0.46 7.81
N TYR A 190 -16.67 0.48 6.51
CA TYR A 190 -15.32 0.42 5.98
C TYR A 190 -14.45 1.58 6.48
N PHE A 191 -14.93 2.82 6.37
CA PHE A 191 -14.16 3.99 6.78
C PHE A 191 -13.93 4.04 8.29
N LYS A 192 -14.90 3.62 9.09
CA LYS A 192 -14.81 3.54 10.55
C LYS A 192 -13.73 2.57 11.01
N GLU A 193 -13.68 1.37 10.43
CA GLU A 193 -12.62 0.39 10.70
C GLU A 193 -11.24 0.96 10.32
N LEU A 194 -11.14 1.55 9.12
CA LEU A 194 -9.91 2.15 8.64
C LEU A 194 -9.42 3.27 9.56
N SER A 195 -10.34 4.16 9.98
CA SER A 195 -10.03 5.28 10.85
C SER A 195 -9.59 4.84 12.24
N ALA A 196 -10.35 3.94 12.86
CA ALA A 196 -10.03 3.38 14.18
C ALA A 196 -8.63 2.75 14.20
N ALA A 197 -8.32 1.95 13.17
CA ALA A 197 -7.00 1.36 13.08
C ALA A 197 -5.90 2.40 12.82
N TYR A 198 -6.11 3.34 11.91
CA TYR A 198 -5.10 4.34 11.59
C TYR A 198 -4.79 5.28 12.76
N SER A 199 -5.82 5.65 13.52
CA SER A 199 -5.67 6.42 14.75
C SER A 199 -4.87 5.62 15.78
N SER A 200 -5.21 4.34 15.98
CA SER A 200 -4.50 3.46 16.94
C SER A 200 -3.05 3.17 16.57
N ALA A 201 -2.74 3.17 15.27
CA ALA A 201 -1.39 3.01 14.73
C ALA A 201 -0.58 4.32 14.77
N GLU A 202 -1.21 5.41 15.21
CA GLU A 202 -0.75 6.79 15.19
C GLU A 202 -0.49 7.31 13.77
N TYR A 203 -1.27 8.29 13.32
CA TYR A 203 -1.18 8.86 11.97
C TYR A 203 0.24 9.25 11.54
N LYS A 204 1.09 9.70 12.48
CA LYS A 204 2.49 10.04 12.21
C LYS A 204 3.32 8.85 11.73
N ASN A 205 3.03 7.63 12.19
CA ASN A 205 3.76 6.43 11.79
C ASN A 205 3.38 6.04 10.35
N LEU A 206 2.09 6.08 10.02
CA LEU A 206 1.59 5.83 8.66
C LEU A 206 2.23 6.78 7.62
N LYS A 207 2.40 8.05 7.98
CA LYS A 207 3.04 9.07 7.11
C LYS A 207 4.51 8.80 6.82
N LYS A 208 5.21 8.01 7.66
CA LYS A 208 6.62 7.65 7.46
C LYS A 208 6.82 6.50 6.47
N ILE A 209 5.82 5.62 6.27
CA ILE A 209 5.91 4.44 5.38
C ILE A 209 6.37 4.85 3.98
N LYS A 210 5.64 5.79 3.37
CA LYS A 210 5.82 6.14 1.97
C LYS A 210 7.21 6.74 1.72
N PRO A 211 7.64 7.81 2.41
CA PRO A 211 9.00 8.35 2.25
C PRO A 211 10.09 7.31 2.46
N LEU A 212 9.97 6.46 3.48
CA LEU A 212 10.97 5.43 3.76
C LEU A 212 11.04 4.37 2.66
N SER A 213 9.89 3.93 2.13
CA SER A 213 9.87 2.99 1.00
C SER A 213 10.51 3.57 -0.27
N TYR A 214 10.36 4.87 -0.53
CA TYR A 214 11.02 5.52 -1.66
C TYR A 214 12.53 5.67 -1.44
N LYS A 215 12.95 6.01 -0.22
CA LYS A 215 14.37 6.08 0.15
C LYS A 215 15.06 4.74 -0.12
N ILE A 216 14.48 3.65 0.37
CA ILE A 216 15.02 2.29 0.18
C ILE A 216 15.02 1.91 -1.31
N LYS A 217 13.92 2.14 -2.04
CA LYS A 217 13.85 1.86 -3.49
C LYS A 217 14.95 2.60 -4.25
N ALA A 218 15.14 3.88 -3.98
CA ALA A 218 16.18 4.67 -4.62
C ALA A 218 17.56 4.11 -4.32
N GLN A 219 17.86 3.81 -3.04
CA GLN A 219 19.14 3.20 -2.66
C GLN A 219 19.37 1.86 -3.38
N LEU A 220 18.37 0.99 -3.45
CA LEU A 220 18.47 -0.30 -4.15
C LEU A 220 18.61 -0.14 -5.67
N GLU A 221 17.93 0.84 -6.29
CA GLU A 221 18.07 1.16 -7.71
C GLU A 221 19.45 1.73 -8.06
N PHE A 222 20.04 2.55 -7.19
CA PHE A 222 21.42 3.00 -7.36
C PHE A 222 22.45 1.86 -7.28
N LEU A 223 22.12 0.75 -6.59
CA LEU A 223 22.97 -0.43 -6.58
C LEU A 223 22.91 -1.20 -7.90
N ALA A 224 21.77 -1.24 -8.58
CA ALA A 224 21.54 -1.86 -9.88
C ALA A 224 20.86 -0.89 -10.85
N PRO A 225 21.61 0.03 -11.48
CA PRO A 225 21.06 0.89 -12.52
C PRO A 225 20.52 -0.01 -13.64
N TYR A 226 19.29 0.27 -14.08
CA TYR A 226 18.75 -0.33 -15.30
C TYR A 226 19.65 0.10 -16.47
N ASN A 227 20.28 -0.88 -17.14
CA ASN A 227 20.92 -0.69 -18.44
C ASN A 227 19.88 -0.80 -19.55
#